data_AF-A0A7W6VSC6-F1
#
_entry.id   AF-A0A7W6VSC6-F1
#
_cell.length_a   1.000
_cell.length_b   1.000
_cell.length_c   1.000
_cell.angle_alpha   90.00
_cell.angle_beta   90.00
_cell.angle_gamma   90.00
#
_symmetry.space_group_name_H-M   'P 1'
#
loop_
_entity.id
_entity.type
_entity.pdbx_description
1 polymer ?
#
loop_
_entity_poly.entity_id
_entity_poly.type
_entity_poly.pdbx_seq_one_letter_code
_entity_poly.pdbx_strand_id
1 'polypeptide(L)' 'MASTPTTAELMSTIVRLEQKYRRYDKATALFAVYEKLCERFEEDLAQERDVLLSKAAALMVIKYWVEQAA' A
#
# COMPACT_ATOMS: atom_id res chain seq x y z
N MET A 1 5.94 -7.63 -23.13
CA MET A 1 4.81 -6.69 -22.93
C MET A 1 4.45 -6.77 -21.46
N ALA A 2 4.40 -5.65 -20.74
CA ALA A 2 3.96 -5.68 -19.34
C ALA A 2 2.44 -5.88 -19.34
N SER A 3 2.01 -7.09 -19.00
CA SER A 3 0.59 -7.39 -18.79
C SER A 3 0.07 -6.54 -17.64
N THR A 4 -1.18 -6.10 -17.74
CA THR A 4 -1.84 -5.40 -16.63
C THR A 4 -1.88 -6.34 -15.43
N PRO A 5 -1.31 -5.96 -14.27
CA PRO A 5 -1.22 -6.86 -13.12
C PRO A 5 -2.61 -7.26 -12.65
N THR A 6 -2.76 -8.55 -12.34
CA THR A 6 -3.98 -9.16 -11.80
C THR A 6 -4.22 -8.73 -10.36
N THR A 7 -5.46 -8.89 -9.86
CA THR A 7 -5.79 -8.60 -8.46
C THR A 7 -4.97 -9.45 -7.48
N ALA A 8 -4.69 -10.72 -7.82
CA ALA A 8 -3.83 -11.60 -7.03
C ALA A 8 -2.39 -11.08 -6.92
N GLU A 9 -1.81 -10.57 -8.02
CA GLU A 9 -0.47 -9.98 -8.03
C GLU A 9 -0.41 -8.67 -7.23
N LEU A 10 -1.46 -7.84 -7.33
CA LEU A 10 -1.59 -6.63 -6.51
C LEU A 10 -1.66 -6.98 -5.03
N MET A 11 -2.50 -7.94 -4.65
CA MET A 11 -2.66 -8.37 -3.26
C MET A 11 -1.36 -8.94 -2.68
N SER A 12 -0.66 -9.79 -3.44
CA SER A 12 0.65 -10.31 -3.05
C SER A 12 1.68 -9.20 -2.81
N THR A 13 1.68 -8.18 -3.68
CA THR A 13 2.56 -7.01 -3.53
C THR A 13 2.22 -6.20 -2.28
N ILE A 14 0.94 -5.95 -2.03
CA ILE A 14 0.46 -5.20 -0.86
C ILE A 14 0.87 -5.93 0.43
N VAL A 15 0.55 -7.22 0.56
CA VAL A 15 0.89 -8.01 1.75
C VAL A 15 2.39 -7.97 2.04
N ARG A 16 3.23 -8.12 1.00
CA ARG A 16 4.69 -8.07 1.16
C ARG A 16 5.18 -6.71 1.66
N LEU A 17 4.62 -5.62 1.16
CA LEU A 17 5.00 -4.26 1.57
C LEU A 17 4.44 -3.90 2.94
N GLU A 18 3.21 -4.29 3.26
CA GLU A 18 2.62 -4.11 4.59
C GLU A 18 3.44 -4.81 5.67
N GLN A 19 3.82 -6.07 5.45
CA GLN A 19 4.67 -6.81 6.37
C GLN A 19 6.03 -6.14 6.57
N LYS A 20 6.61 -5.57 5.50
CA LYS A 20 7.89 -4.85 5.54
C LYS A 20 7.78 -3.57 6.37
N TYR A 21 6.79 -2.72 6.10
CA TYR A 21 6.72 -1.38 6.69
C TYR A 21 6.05 -1.35 8.07
N ARG A 22 5.18 -2.32 8.38
CA ARG A 22 4.59 -2.47 9.72
C ARG A 22 5.65 -2.61 10.83
N ARG A 23 6.79 -3.24 10.51
CA ARG A 23 7.89 -3.50 11.46
C ARG A 23 9.04 -2.50 11.33
N TYR A 24 8.89 -1.48 10.51
CA TYR A 24 9.98 -0.56 10.21
C TYR A 24 9.79 0.73 11.00
N ASP A 25 10.65 0.98 11.99
CA ASP A 25 10.49 2.08 12.95
C ASP A 25 10.34 3.45 12.29
N LYS A 26 11.07 3.70 11.20
CA LYS A 26 11.00 4.98 10.45
C LYS A 26 9.69 5.15 9.67
N ALA A 27 8.90 4.08 9.50
CA ALA A 27 7.63 4.09 8.79
C ALA A 27 6.41 4.16 9.71
N THR A 28 6.55 3.93 11.02
CA THR A 28 5.44 3.72 11.97
C THR A 28 4.34 4.78 11.87
N ALA A 29 4.70 6.07 11.85
CA ALA A 29 3.73 7.16 11.77
C ALA A 29 2.95 7.16 10.44
N LEU A 30 3.65 6.98 9.31
CA LEU A 30 3.01 6.92 7.99
C LEU A 30 2.20 5.62 7.80
N PHE A 31 2.65 4.53 8.41
CA PHE A 31 1.93 3.26 8.36
C PHE A 31 0.59 3.35 9.12
N ALA A 32 0.54 4.04 10.25
CA ALA A 32 -0.72 4.32 10.95
C ALA A 32 -1.71 5.15 10.10
N VAL A 33 -1.20 6.14 9.34
CA VAL A 33 -2.02 6.91 8.39
C VAL A 33 -2.50 6.02 7.24
N TYR A 34 -1.64 5.13 6.73
CA TYR A 34 -2.01 4.16 5.70
C TYR A 34 -3.14 3.23 6.13
N GLU A 35 -3.12 2.71 7.37
CA GLU A 35 -4.20 1.86 7.87
C GLU A 35 -5.56 2.60 7.85
N LYS A 36 -5.57 3.91 8.17
CA LYS A 36 -6.77 4.75 8.06
C LYS A 36 -7.18 5.08 6.63
N LEU A 37 -6.22 5.22 5.72
CA LEU A 37 -6.52 5.37 4.30
C LEU A 37 -7.12 4.09 3.71
N CYS A 38 -6.67 2.91 4.15
CA CYS A 38 -7.24 1.63 3.72
C CYS A 38 -8.74 1.53 4.04
N GLU A 39 -9.14 1.87 5.27
CA GLU A 39 -10.55 1.92 5.67
C GLU A 39 -11.34 2.82 4.71
N ARG A 40 -10.82 4.02 4.43
CA ARG A 40 -11.47 4.98 3.54
C ARG A 40 -11.53 4.55 2.08
N PHE A 41 -10.51 3.86 1.57
CA PHE A 41 -10.53 3.30 0.22
C PHE A 41 -11.60 2.23 0.07
N GLU A 42 -11.79 1.39 1.09
CA GLU A 42 -12.83 0.35 1.08
C GLU A 42 -14.24 0.95 1.16
N GLU A 43 -14.42 2.09 1.82
CA GLU A 43 -15.68 2.83 1.87
C GLU A 43 -15.99 3.60 0.57
N ASP A 44 -14.98 4.27 0.01
CA ASP A 44 -15.16 5.22 -1.10
C ASP A 44 -15.08 4.56 -2.49
N LEU A 45 -14.47 3.38 -2.63
CA LEU A 45 -14.24 2.72 -3.93
C LEU A 45 -15.06 1.43 -4.07
N ALA A 46 -15.83 1.36 -5.15
CA ALA A 46 -16.71 0.20 -5.42
C ALA A 46 -16.00 -1.00 -6.07
N GLN A 47 -14.84 -0.79 -6.71
CA GLN A 47 -14.12 -1.85 -7.41
C GLN A 47 -12.92 -2.34 -6.60
N GLU A 48 -12.84 -3.65 -6.37
CA GLU A 48 -11.74 -4.30 -5.65
C GLU A 48 -10.38 -3.92 -6.25
N ARG A 49 -10.27 -3.89 -7.59
CA ARG A 49 -9.04 -3.51 -8.28
C ARG A 49 -8.61 -2.08 -7.93
N ASP A 50 -9.53 -1.14 -7.83
CA ASP A 50 -9.25 0.26 -7.54
C ASP A 50 -8.80 0.44 -6.09
N VAL A 51 -9.41 -0.34 -5.17
CA VAL A 51 -8.96 -0.42 -3.77
C VAL A 51 -7.51 -0.92 -3.70
N LEU A 52 -7.21 -2.04 -4.37
CA LEU A 52 -5.86 -2.62 -4.36
C LEU A 52 -4.83 -1.66 -4.99
N LEU A 53 -5.15 -1.00 -6.09
CA LEU A 53 -4.27 -0.02 -6.71
C LEU A 53 -4.01 1.19 -5.79
N SER A 54 -5.05 1.69 -5.10
CA SER A 54 -4.93 2.81 -4.17
C SER A 54 -4.07 2.45 -2.95
N LYS A 55 -4.27 1.26 -2.38
CA LYS A 55 -3.42 0.72 -1.30
C LYS A 55 -1.96 0.59 -1.75
N ALA A 56 -1.72 0.02 -2.94
CA ALA A 56 -0.38 -0.10 -3.49
C ALA A 56 0.29 1.27 -3.71
N ALA A 57 -0.44 2.26 -4.22
CA ALA A 57 0.07 3.62 -4.41
C ALA A 57 0.44 4.28 -3.07
N ALA A 58 -0.40 4.15 -2.04
CA ALA A 58 -0.10 4.67 -0.71
C ALA A 58 1.16 4.00 -0.10
N LEU A 59 1.32 2.68 -0.26
CA LEU A 59 2.54 1.97 0.16
C LEU A 59 3.80 2.44 -0.59
N MET A 60 3.68 2.86 -1.86
CA MET A 60 4.79 3.44 -2.60
C MET A 60 5.22 4.79 -2.03
N VAL A 61 4.30 5.59 -1.48
CA VAL A 61 4.64 6.82 -0.74
C VAL A 61 5.45 6.50 0.52
N ILE A 62 5.01 5.49 1.30
CA ILE A 62 5.76 5.05 2.49
C ILE A 62 7.16 4.58 2.08
N LYS A 63 7.25 3.78 1.01
CA LYS A 63 8.52 3.29 0.48
C LYS A 63 9.47 4.44 0.16
N TYR A 64 9.00 5.42 -0.62
CA TYR A 64 9.80 6.57 -1.00
C TYR A 64 10.24 7.37 0.22
N TRP A 65 9.33 7.64 1.16
CA TRP A 65 9.66 8.35 2.40
C TRP A 65 10.75 7.64 3.21
N VAL A 66 10.62 6.32 3.37
CA VAL A 66 11.60 5.50 4.06
C VAL A 66 12.96 5.53 3.36
N GLU A 67 12.98 5.45 2.04
CA GLU A 67 14.21 5.52 1.23
C GLU A 67 14.89 6.89 1.34
N GLN A 68 14.13 7.98 1.49
CA GLN A 68 14.67 9.33 1.71
C GLN A 68 15.14 9.58 3.15
N ALA A 69 14.62 8.84 4.12
CA ALA A 69 15.00 8.93 5.53
C ALA A 69 16.12 7.95 5.93
N ALA A 70 16.59 7.10 5.00
CA ALA A 70 17.65 6.12 5.18
C ALA A 70 19.03 6.74 4.92
#